data_AF-A0A963E3A6-F1
#
_entry.id   AF-A0A963E3A6-F1
#
_cell.length_a   1.000
_cell.length_b   1.000
_cell.length_c   1.000
_cell.angle_alpha   90.00
_cell.angle_beta   90.00
_cell.angle_gamma   90.00
#
_symmetry.space_group_name_H-M   'P 1'
#
loop_
_entity.id
_entity.type
_entity.pdbx_description
1 polymer ?
#
loop_
_entity_poly.entity_id
_entity_poly.type
_entity_poly.pdbx_seq_one_letter_code
_entity_poly.pdbx_strand_id
1 'polypeptide(L)'
;MMFPIIVWAENEQEVLRLEKALMRVQQEAQAVHQQFLMIQELRRNEIQGSPLADLPGATVQSTPIPKYEEMMQRQQEKKDRVEQLTTDLDRLYLQFNELNDERQSLMEQIKRLEQQPEE
;
A
#
# COMPACT_ATOMS: atom_id res chain seq x y z
N MET A 1 1.02 53.63 3.50
CA MET A 1 0.40 52.31 3.74
C MET A 1 0.41 51.55 2.43
N MET A 2 1.21 50.49 2.31
CA MET A 2 1.32 49.68 1.09
C MET A 2 1.69 48.25 1.49
N PHE A 3 0.76 47.47 2.04
CA PHE A 3 1.01 46.06 2.39
C PHE A 3 -0.23 45.12 2.36
N PRO A 4 -1.14 45.17 1.36
CA PRO A 4 -2.04 44.02 1.15
C PRO A 4 -1.45 43.00 0.16
N ILE A 5 -0.91 43.44 -0.98
CA ILE A 5 -0.63 42.56 -2.15
C ILE A 5 0.41 41.46 -1.86
N ILE A 6 1.40 41.70 -1.00
CA ILE A 6 2.48 40.75 -0.72
C ILE A 6 1.95 39.53 0.08
N VAL A 7 1.04 39.74 1.03
CA VAL A 7 0.49 38.68 1.88
C VAL A 7 -0.42 37.74 1.10
N TRP A 8 -1.21 38.27 0.14
CA TRP A 8 -2.07 37.45 -0.73
C TRP A 8 -1.26 36.54 -1.67
N ALA A 9 -0.20 37.08 -2.28
CA ALA A 9 0.67 36.32 -3.16
C ALA A 9 1.43 35.21 -2.42
N GLU A 10 1.77 35.41 -1.14
CA GLU A 10 2.37 34.37 -0.30
C GLU A 10 1.38 33.26 0.04
N ASN A 11 0.15 33.58 0.43
CA ASN A 11 -0.91 32.59 0.70
C ASN A 11 -1.25 31.76 -0.54
N GLU A 12 -1.37 32.37 -1.73
CA GLU A 12 -1.62 31.65 -2.97
C GLU A 12 -0.49 30.67 -3.32
N GLN A 13 0.76 31.08 -3.12
CA GLN A 13 1.91 30.19 -3.34
C GLN A 13 1.94 29.03 -2.34
N GLU A 14 1.54 29.27 -1.10
CA GLU A 14 1.48 28.24 -0.07
C GLU A 14 0.37 27.23 -0.34
N VAL A 15 -0.82 27.69 -0.75
CA VAL A 15 -1.92 26.81 -1.20
C VAL A 15 -1.47 25.92 -2.35
N LEU A 16 -0.85 26.48 -3.40
CA LEU A 16 -0.35 25.69 -4.53
C LEU A 16 0.69 24.63 -4.12
N ARG A 17 1.54 24.94 -3.14
CA ARG A 17 2.51 23.97 -2.60
C ARG A 17 1.81 22.83 -1.85
N LEU A 18 0.82 23.17 -1.03
CA LEU A 18 0.03 22.18 -0.28
C LEU A 18 -0.81 21.31 -1.21
N GLU A 19 -1.40 21.86 -2.26
CA GLU A 19 -2.13 21.09 -3.28
C GLU A 19 -1.22 20.11 -4.01
N LYS A 20 0.00 20.53 -4.35
CA LYS A 20 0.99 19.63 -4.96
C LYS A 20 1.39 18.50 -4.01
N ALA A 21 1.58 18.81 -2.72
CA ALA A 21 1.84 17.80 -1.70
C ALA A 21 0.65 16.83 -1.57
N LEU A 22 -0.57 17.36 -1.57
CA LEU A 22 -1.81 16.59 -1.50
C LEU A 22 -1.94 15.62 -2.68
N MET A 23 -1.68 16.07 -3.90
CA MET A 23 -1.66 15.21 -5.09
C MET A 23 -0.64 14.08 -4.96
N ARG A 24 0.56 14.37 -4.45
CA ARG A 24 1.59 13.36 -4.21
C ARG A 24 1.14 12.32 -3.19
N VAL A 25 0.61 12.75 -2.05
CA VAL A 25 0.09 11.86 -0.99
C VAL A 25 -1.04 10.98 -1.52
N GLN A 26 -1.95 11.54 -2.33
CA GLN A 26 -3.02 10.77 -2.97
C GLN A 26 -2.49 9.69 -3.92
N GLN A 27 -1.49 10.03 -4.75
CA GLN A 27 -0.85 9.07 -5.65
C GLN A 27 -0.16 7.95 -4.87
N GLU A 28 0.52 8.29 -3.78
CA GLU A 28 1.19 7.31 -2.92
C GLU A 28 0.17 6.40 -2.21
N ALA A 29 -0.91 6.97 -1.68
CA ALA A 29 -1.98 6.20 -1.05
C ALA A 29 -2.63 5.21 -2.03
N GLN A 30 -2.85 5.64 -3.28
CA GLN A 30 -3.34 4.76 -4.34
C GLN A 30 -2.34 3.63 -4.64
N ALA A 31 -1.05 3.95 -4.74
CA ALA A 31 -0.01 2.95 -4.99
C ALA A 31 0.09 1.91 -3.86
N VAL A 32 0.08 2.35 -2.60
CA VAL A 32 0.08 1.47 -1.42
C VAL A 32 -1.16 0.59 -1.41
N HIS A 33 -2.33 1.14 -1.74
CA HIS A 33 -3.55 0.35 -1.84
C HIS A 33 -3.47 -0.72 -2.93
N GLN A 34 -2.93 -0.41 -4.11
CA GLN A 34 -2.74 -1.40 -5.18
C GLN A 34 -1.77 -2.51 -4.76
N GLN A 35 -0.67 -2.15 -4.08
CA GLN A 35 0.28 -3.14 -3.54
C GLN A 35 -0.39 -4.04 -2.51
N PHE A 36 -1.23 -3.49 -1.64
CA PHE A 36 -1.97 -4.27 -0.65
C PHE A 36 -2.86 -5.32 -1.31
N LEU A 37 -3.63 -4.95 -2.33
CA LEU A 37 -4.47 -5.88 -3.08
C LEU A 37 -3.65 -6.99 -3.75
N MET A 38 -2.50 -6.62 -4.35
CA MET A 38 -1.60 -7.59 -4.96
C MET A 38 -1.06 -8.60 -3.93
N ILE A 39 -0.55 -8.15 -2.79
CA ILE A 39 -0.01 -9.03 -1.73
C ILE A 39 -1.12 -9.90 -1.12
N GLN A 40 -2.32 -9.35 -0.96
CA GLN A 40 -3.49 -10.10 -0.49
C GLN A 40 -3.80 -11.29 -1.42
N GLU A 41 -3.76 -11.06 -2.73
CA GLU A 41 -3.97 -12.09 -3.74
C GLU A 41 -2.83 -13.13 -3.75
N LEU A 42 -1.57 -12.71 -3.62
CA LEU A 42 -0.44 -13.63 -3.47
C LEU A 42 -0.60 -14.53 -2.24
N ARG A 43 -0.96 -13.95 -1.09
CA ARG A 43 -1.22 -14.71 0.14
C ARG A 43 -2.37 -15.69 -0.03
N ARG A 44 -3.45 -15.28 -0.70
CA ARG A 44 -4.58 -16.15 -1.01
C ARG A 44 -4.13 -17.35 -1.85
N ASN A 45 -3.32 -17.11 -2.86
CA ASN A 45 -2.80 -18.16 -3.75
C ASN A 45 -1.86 -19.12 -3.01
N GLU A 46 -0.99 -18.61 -2.13
CA GLU A 46 -0.17 -19.46 -1.27
C GLU A 46 -1.06 -20.34 -0.40
N ILE A 47 -2.06 -19.79 0.30
CA ILE A 47 -2.92 -20.57 1.20
C ILE A 47 -3.72 -21.63 0.43
N GLN A 48 -4.43 -21.24 -0.62
CA GLN A 48 -5.29 -22.11 -1.40
C GLN A 48 -4.51 -23.19 -2.18
N GLY A 49 -3.21 -22.96 -2.43
CA GLY A 49 -2.42 -23.81 -3.31
C GLY A 49 -2.81 -23.63 -4.77
N SER A 50 -1.90 -23.95 -5.68
CA SER A 50 -2.24 -24.00 -7.11
C SER A 50 -3.14 -25.21 -7.35
N PRO A 51 -4.34 -25.08 -7.97
CA PRO A 51 -5.15 -26.23 -8.36
C PRO A 51 -4.43 -27.19 -9.32
N LEU A 52 -3.32 -26.75 -9.94
CA LEU A 52 -2.49 -27.58 -10.80
C LEU A 52 -1.58 -28.55 -10.01
N ALA A 53 -1.31 -28.29 -8.72
CA ALA A 53 -0.50 -29.17 -7.88
C ALA A 53 -1.28 -30.39 -7.36
N ASP A 54 -2.62 -30.31 -7.36
CA ASP A 54 -3.53 -31.35 -6.85
C ASP A 54 -4.20 -32.17 -7.96
N LEU A 55 -3.82 -32.02 -9.24
CA LEU A 55 -4.32 -32.89 -10.31
C LEU A 55 -3.68 -34.29 -10.21
N PRO A 56 -4.43 -35.32 -9.75
CA PRO A 56 -3.93 -36.69 -9.72
C PRO A 56 -4.13 -37.26 -11.13
N GLY A 57 -3.22 -36.93 -12.05
CA GLY A 57 -3.38 -37.39 -13.45
C GLY A 57 -2.40 -36.85 -14.48
N ALA A 58 -1.56 -35.87 -14.16
CA ALA A 58 -0.51 -35.40 -15.07
C ALA A 58 0.65 -36.41 -15.08
N THR A 59 0.50 -37.47 -15.87
CA THR A 59 1.51 -38.46 -16.29
C THR A 59 2.27 -39.15 -15.15
N VAL A 60 1.90 -40.42 -14.91
CA VAL A 60 2.71 -41.40 -14.17
C VAL A 60 3.97 -41.76 -14.99
N GLN A 61 4.87 -40.80 -15.17
CA GLN A 61 6.27 -41.07 -15.48
C GLN A 61 7.04 -40.80 -14.19
N SER A 62 7.35 -41.90 -13.47
CA SER A 62 8.28 -42.05 -12.35
C SER A 62 8.96 -40.77 -11.86
N THR A 63 8.19 -39.86 -11.27
CA THR A 63 8.76 -38.81 -10.45
C THR A 63 9.00 -39.46 -9.09
N PRO A 64 10.23 -39.47 -8.56
CA PRO A 64 10.48 -40.05 -7.24
C PRO A 64 9.56 -39.39 -6.24
N ILE A 65 8.85 -40.18 -5.43
CA ILE A 65 8.10 -39.64 -4.30
C ILE A 65 9.09 -38.81 -3.49
N PRO A 66 8.86 -37.51 -3.27
CA PRO A 66 9.76 -36.66 -2.50
C PRO A 66 10.04 -37.29 -1.16
N LYS A 67 11.28 -37.21 -0.67
CA LYS A 67 11.58 -37.67 0.68
C LYS A 67 10.73 -36.89 1.68
N TYR A 68 10.34 -37.54 2.79
CA TYR A 68 9.55 -36.89 3.85
C TYR A 68 10.14 -35.54 4.29
N GLU A 69 11.47 -35.46 4.40
CA GLU A 69 12.20 -34.23 4.72
C GLU A 69 11.92 -33.09 3.73
N GLU A 70 11.89 -33.39 2.42
CA GLU A 70 11.59 -32.40 1.38
C GLU A 70 10.14 -31.91 1.47
N MET A 71 9.19 -32.80 1.79
CA MET A 71 7.79 -32.41 2.01
C MET A 71 7.65 -31.48 3.22
N MET A 72 8.35 -31.80 4.30
CA MET A 72 8.37 -30.97 5.52
C MET A 72 9.01 -29.60 5.26
N GLN A 73 10.12 -29.55 4.52
CA GLN A 73 10.75 -28.30 4.09
C GLN A 73 9.80 -27.44 3.26
N ARG A 74 9.17 -28.00 2.22
CA ARG A 74 8.21 -27.25 1.38
C ARG A 74 7.02 -26.72 2.18
N GLN A 75 6.53 -27.47 3.16
CA GLN A 75 5.46 -27.00 4.04
C GLN A 75 5.93 -25.86 4.95
N GLN A 76 7.16 -25.93 5.46
CA GLN A 76 7.73 -24.86 6.27
C GLN A 76 7.94 -23.59 5.44
N GLU A 77 8.57 -23.70 4.27
CA GLU A 77 8.77 -22.56 3.36
C GLU A 77 7.44 -21.89 2.97
N LYS A 78 6.38 -22.68 2.77
CA LYS A 78 5.04 -22.16 2.49
C LYS A 78 4.51 -21.34 3.67
N LYS A 79 4.67 -21.83 4.90
CA LYS A 79 4.27 -21.09 6.12
C LYS A 79 5.05 -19.80 6.25
N ASP A 80 6.37 -19.87 6.07
CA ASP A 80 7.26 -18.72 6.16
C ASP A 80 6.86 -17.63 5.14
N ARG A 81 6.53 -18.02 3.89
CA ARG A 81 6.02 -17.07 2.88
C ARG A 81 4.69 -16.43 3.28
N VAL A 82 3.75 -17.22 3.82
CA VAL A 82 2.46 -16.67 4.27
C VAL A 82 2.64 -15.69 5.44
N GLU A 83 3.55 -15.97 6.36
CA GLU A 83 3.88 -15.07 7.48
C GLU A 83 4.53 -13.77 6.99
N GLN A 84 5.48 -13.85 6.05
CA GLN A 84 6.08 -12.68 5.41
C GLN A 84 5.02 -11.80 4.72
N LEU A 85 4.18 -12.40 3.88
CA LEU A 85 3.10 -11.68 3.19
C LEU A 85 2.10 -11.05 4.17
N THR A 86 1.85 -11.69 5.31
CA THR A 86 0.98 -11.14 6.36
C THR A 86 1.62 -9.90 6.99
N THR A 87 2.91 -9.96 7.31
CA THR A 87 3.67 -8.82 7.86
C THR A 87 3.70 -7.65 6.87
N ASP A 88 3.86 -7.93 5.58
CA ASP A 88 3.83 -6.91 4.53
C ASP A 88 2.46 -6.23 4.43
N LEU A 89 1.37 -6.99 4.55
CA LEU A 89 0.00 -6.43 4.57
C LEU A 89 -0.20 -5.50 5.76
N ASP A 90 0.25 -5.88 6.95
CA ASP A 90 0.14 -5.05 8.15
C ASP A 90 0.92 -3.74 7.99
N ARG A 91 2.13 -3.80 7.42
CA ARG A 91 2.94 -2.61 7.13
C ARG A 91 2.26 -1.70 6.12
N LEU A 92 1.74 -2.24 5.02
CA LEU A 92 1.05 -1.46 3.99
C LEU A 92 -0.22 -0.81 4.55
N TYR A 93 -0.93 -1.49 5.44
CA TYR A 93 -2.09 -0.94 6.13
C TYR A 93 -1.73 0.26 7.01
N LEU A 94 -0.66 0.16 7.81
CA LEU A 94 -0.17 1.27 8.62
C LEU A 94 0.24 2.46 7.75
N GLN A 95 1.04 2.22 6.70
CA GLN A 95 1.46 3.27 5.78
C GLN A 95 0.28 3.95 5.08
N PHE A 96 -0.74 3.18 4.70
CA PHE A 96 -1.95 3.75 4.10
C PHE A 96 -2.73 4.65 5.08
N ASN A 97 -2.79 4.29 6.35
CA ASN A 97 -3.43 5.13 7.37
C ASN A 97 -2.64 6.42 7.59
N GLU A 98 -1.31 6.34 7.71
CA GLU A 98 -0.43 7.51 7.84
C GLU A 98 -0.61 8.49 6.66
N LEU A 99 -0.68 7.98 5.43
CA LEU A 99 -0.94 8.80 4.24
C LEU A 99 -2.34 9.44 4.27
N ASN A 100 -3.34 8.77 4.85
CA ASN A 100 -4.67 9.36 5.00
C ASN A 100 -4.72 10.45 6.06
N ASP A 101 -3.99 10.29 7.16
CA ASP A 101 -3.86 11.31 8.20
C ASP A 101 -3.14 12.54 7.65
N GLU A 102 -2.05 12.34 6.88
CA GLU A 102 -1.34 13.43 6.18
C GLU A 102 -2.26 14.13 5.17
N ARG A 103 -3.01 13.37 4.36
CA ARG A 103 -3.98 13.90 3.42
C ARG A 103 -5.00 14.80 4.12
N GLN A 104 -5.55 14.35 5.24
CA GLN A 104 -6.53 15.12 6.02
C GLN A 104 -5.91 16.41 6.56
N SER A 105 -4.70 16.34 7.12
CA SER A 105 -3.96 17.51 7.62
C SER A 105 -3.69 18.54 6.51
N LEU A 106 -3.29 18.10 5.32
CA LEU A 106 -3.06 18.98 4.17
C LEU A 106 -4.35 19.67 3.73
N MET A 107 -5.47 18.93 3.66
CA MET A 107 -6.78 19.50 3.32
C MET A 107 -7.23 20.55 4.35
N GLU A 108 -6.98 20.32 5.63
CA GLU A 108 -7.28 21.28 6.69
C GLU A 108 -6.43 22.54 6.61
N GLN A 109 -5.14 22.41 6.28
CA GLN A 109 -4.24 23.56 6.08
C GLN A 109 -4.66 24.41 4.88
N ILE A 110 -4.96 23.78 3.74
CA ILE A 110 -5.49 24.46 2.55
C ILE A 110 -6.76 25.23 2.92
N LYS A 111 -7.73 24.56 3.56
CA LYS A 111 -8.99 25.18 3.96
C LYS A 111 -8.78 26.38 4.90
N ARG A 112 -7.83 26.32 5.83
CA ARG A 112 -7.51 27.45 6.73
C ARG A 112 -6.96 28.64 5.96
N LEU A 113 -6.02 28.42 5.04
CA LEU A 113 -5.43 29.47 4.22
C LEU A 113 -6.46 30.10 3.26
N GLU A 114 -7.35 29.28 2.68
CA GLU A 114 -8.47 29.75 1.86
C GLU A 114 -9.53 30.51 2.66
N GLN A 115 -9.65 30.24 3.97
CA GLN A 115 -10.57 30.91 4.90
C GLN A 115 -9.94 32.10 5.64
N GLN A 116 -8.68 32.47 5.34
CA GLN A 116 -8.04 33.71 5.82
C GLN A 116 -8.25 34.96 4.94
N PRO A 117 -9.30 35.15 4.11
CA PRO A 117 -9.63 36.48 3.64
C PRO A 117 -10.46 37.21 4.72
N GLU A 118 -10.08 38.47 4.98
CA GLU A 118 -10.75 39.46 5.84
C GLU A 118 -10.27 39.57 7.30
N GLU A 119 -9.14 40.26 7.52
CA GLU A 119 -9.10 41.47 8.37
C GLU A 119 -8.14 42.52 7.75
#